data_AF-A0A3G8GHY5-F1
#
_entry.id   AF-A0A3G8GHY5-F1
#
_cell.length_a   1.000
_cell.length_b   1.000
_cell.length_c   1.000
_cell.angle_alpha   90.00
_cell.angle_beta   90.00
_cell.angle_gamma   90.00
#
_symmetry.space_group_name_H-M   'P 1'
#
loop_
_entity.id
_entity.type
_entity.pdbx_description
1 polymer ?
#
loop_
_entity_poly.entity_id
_entity_poly.type
_entity_poly.pdbx_seq_one_letter_code
_entity_poly.pdbx_strand_id
1 'polypeptide(L)'
;MKRSYVPAVGACLIAMASAAMAQAPQQAPAPDPSQGAMPAQPQPAANVSDDQLRKFVSAAQKVAMISQEYTPRLNSATDAASQQQVHKEADDKMVDAVHREGLTVDEFNGIGQAVEQNPSLAQRARDMAK
;
A
#
# COMPACT_ATOMS: atom_id res chain seq x y z
N MET A 1 -8.41 41.84 28.32
CA MET A 1 -9.61 42.67 28.05
C MET A 1 -9.16 44.06 27.60
N LYS A 2 -9.93 44.69 26.69
CA LYS A 2 -9.79 46.04 26.05
C LYS A 2 -9.24 45.93 24.59
N ARG A 3 -10.11 45.60 23.62
CA ARG A 3 -10.86 46.49 22.68
C ARG A 3 -9.92 47.24 21.72
N SER A 4 -9.71 46.74 20.49
CA SER A 4 -10.52 46.93 19.26
C SER A 4 -10.17 48.23 18.52
N TYR A 5 -9.83 48.14 17.22
CA TYR A 5 -10.62 48.72 16.11
C TYR A 5 -10.12 48.22 14.75
N VAL A 6 -11.07 47.80 13.92
CA VAL A 6 -10.99 47.56 12.47
C VAL A 6 -11.57 48.79 11.76
N PRO A 7 -11.01 49.19 10.62
CA PRO A 7 -11.82 49.42 9.42
C PRO A 7 -11.09 48.84 8.18
N ALA A 8 -11.67 48.58 7.03
CA ALA A 8 -13.04 48.45 6.53
C ALA A 8 -12.87 47.98 5.07
N VAL A 9 -13.75 47.09 4.65
CA VAL A 9 -14.40 47.04 3.32
C VAL A 9 -13.53 47.32 2.09
N GLY A 10 -13.32 46.26 1.30
CA GLY A 10 -12.92 46.35 -0.10
C GLY A 10 -13.41 45.13 -0.87
N ALA A 11 -14.72 45.03 -1.09
CA ALA A 11 -15.29 44.06 -2.01
C ALA A 11 -15.03 44.52 -3.45
N CYS A 12 -14.25 43.75 -4.21
CA CYS A 12 -14.21 43.82 -5.67
C CYS A 12 -14.54 42.44 -6.23
N LEU A 13 -15.81 42.25 -6.56
CA LEU A 13 -16.27 41.25 -7.51
C LEU A 13 -15.95 41.77 -8.92
N ILE A 14 -14.95 41.21 -9.59
CA ILE A 14 -14.84 41.32 -11.05
C ILE A 14 -14.45 39.96 -11.63
N ALA A 15 -15.46 39.36 -12.25
CA ALA A 15 -15.48 38.56 -13.49
C ALA A 15 -14.31 37.62 -13.82
N MET A 16 -14.72 36.36 -14.09
CA MET A 16 -14.00 35.40 -14.91
C MET A 16 -13.54 36.02 -16.24
N ALA A 17 -12.26 35.89 -16.55
CA ALA A 17 -11.74 35.88 -17.90
C ALA A 17 -10.67 34.80 -18.01
N SER A 18 -10.97 33.79 -18.81
CA SER A 18 -10.07 32.71 -19.20
C SER A 18 -8.83 33.30 -19.88
N ALA A 19 -7.66 33.11 -19.28
CA ALA A 19 -6.38 33.27 -19.95
C ALA A 19 -5.55 32.02 -19.68
N ALA A 20 -5.53 31.13 -20.66
CA ALA A 20 -4.63 29.99 -20.73
C ALA A 20 -3.18 30.52 -20.70
N MET A 21 -2.55 30.42 -19.53
CA MET A 21 -1.13 30.66 -19.35
C MET A 21 -0.42 29.32 -19.40
N ALA A 22 0.32 29.16 -20.50
CA ALA A 22 1.22 28.06 -20.80
C ALA A 22 2.11 27.75 -19.60
N GLN A 23 1.86 26.60 -18.97
CA GLN A 23 2.75 26.02 -17.97
C GLN A 23 3.86 25.28 -18.72
N ALA A 24 5.08 25.76 -18.56
CA ALA A 24 6.29 25.12 -19.05
C ALA A 24 6.37 23.67 -18.54
N PRO A 25 6.85 22.71 -19.35
CA PRO A 25 7.05 21.35 -18.88
C PRO A 25 8.22 21.33 -17.89
N GLN A 26 7.90 21.17 -16.60
CA GLN A 26 8.87 20.70 -15.62
C GLN A 26 9.24 19.27 -16.00
N GLN A 27 10.45 19.10 -16.52
CA GLN A 27 11.07 17.80 -16.75
C GLN A 27 11.26 17.10 -15.40
N ALA A 28 10.38 16.15 -15.09
CA ALA A 28 10.64 15.13 -14.10
C ALA A 28 11.74 14.18 -14.62
N PRO A 29 12.63 13.65 -13.77
CA PRO A 29 13.62 12.66 -14.19
C PRO A 29 12.91 11.43 -14.77
N ALA A 30 13.36 10.97 -15.92
CA ALA A 30 12.90 9.73 -16.53
C ALA A 30 13.19 8.54 -15.60
N PRO A 31 12.24 7.63 -15.37
CA PRO A 31 12.54 6.36 -14.74
C PRO A 31 13.39 5.49 -15.67
N ASP A 32 14.45 4.91 -15.09
CA ASP A 32 15.32 3.92 -15.71
C ASP A 32 14.50 2.68 -16.14
N PRO A 33 14.55 2.26 -17.42
CA PRO A 33 13.85 1.07 -17.88
C PRO A 33 14.69 -0.18 -17.64
N SER A 34 14.90 -0.52 -16.37
CA SER A 34 15.52 -1.78 -15.97
C SER A 34 14.48 -2.66 -15.27
N GLN A 35 14.04 -3.68 -16.00
CA GLN A 35 13.18 -4.81 -15.59
C GLN A 35 11.69 -4.49 -15.49
N GLY A 36 10.93 -5.01 -16.45
CA GLY A 36 9.48 -4.88 -16.53
C GLY A 36 8.78 -5.55 -15.34
N ALA A 37 8.51 -4.77 -14.30
CA ALA A 37 7.34 -4.94 -13.46
C ALA A 37 6.39 -3.79 -13.82
N MET A 38 5.33 -4.12 -14.56
CA MET A 38 4.26 -3.16 -14.83
C MET A 38 3.67 -2.74 -13.47
N PRO A 39 3.44 -1.44 -13.21
CA PRO A 39 2.83 -1.03 -11.94
C PRO A 39 1.45 -1.70 -11.82
N ALA A 40 1.34 -2.66 -10.91
CA ALA A 40 0.13 -3.43 -10.70
C ALA A 40 -0.92 -2.53 -10.04
N GLN A 41 -1.98 -2.24 -10.78
CA GLN A 41 -3.14 -1.56 -10.21
C GLN A 41 -3.87 -2.51 -9.25
N PRO A 42 -4.43 -2.00 -8.13
CA PRO A 42 -5.24 -2.79 -7.21
C PRO A 42 -6.29 -3.60 -7.98
N GLN A 43 -6.31 -4.92 -7.78
CA GLN A 43 -7.30 -5.79 -8.39
C GLN A 43 -8.68 -5.45 -7.79
N PRO A 44 -9.70 -5.10 -8.60
CA PRO A 44 -11.05 -4.90 -8.08
C PRO A 44 -11.54 -6.15 -7.35
N ALA A 45 -12.22 -6.00 -6.22
CA ALA A 45 -12.68 -7.15 -5.42
C ALA A 45 -13.61 -8.12 -6.19
N ALA A 46 -14.28 -7.65 -7.23
CA ALA A 46 -15.11 -8.48 -8.11
C ALA A 46 -14.28 -9.44 -9.01
N ASN A 47 -12.97 -9.20 -9.14
CA ASN A 47 -12.09 -9.93 -10.05
C ASN A 47 -11.24 -10.99 -9.33
N VAL A 48 -11.34 -11.11 -8.00
CA VAL A 48 -10.58 -12.10 -7.23
C VAL A 48 -11.23 -13.48 -7.39
N SER A 49 -10.50 -14.41 -8.01
CA SER A 49 -10.94 -15.79 -8.21
C SER A 49 -10.79 -16.64 -6.94
N ASP A 50 -11.51 -17.76 -6.83
CA ASP A 50 -11.39 -18.68 -5.67
C ASP A 50 -9.97 -19.26 -5.52
N ASP A 51 -9.29 -19.54 -6.64
CA ASP A 51 -7.91 -20.03 -6.62
C ASP A 51 -6.94 -18.96 -6.08
N GLN A 52 -7.06 -17.72 -6.55
CA GLN A 52 -6.28 -16.58 -6.05
C GLN A 52 -6.55 -16.33 -4.57
N LEU A 53 -7.82 -16.40 -4.15
CA LEU A 53 -8.21 -16.21 -2.75
C LEU A 53 -7.63 -17.32 -1.86
N ARG A 54 -7.62 -18.57 -2.33
CA ARG A 54 -7.04 -19.70 -1.61
C ARG A 54 -5.53 -19.56 -1.45
N LYS A 55 -4.81 -19.20 -2.52
CA LYS A 55 -3.38 -18.90 -2.49
C LYS A 55 -3.08 -17.75 -1.52
N PHE A 56 -3.90 -16.69 -1.56
CA PHE A 56 -3.78 -15.57 -0.65
C PHE A 56 -3.96 -16.00 0.82
N VAL A 57 -4.99 -16.79 1.13
CA VAL A 57 -5.23 -17.29 2.49
C VAL A 57 -4.06 -18.14 3.00
N SER A 58 -3.49 -19.00 2.16
CA SER A 58 -2.30 -19.79 2.49
C SER A 58 -1.07 -18.89 2.73
N ALA A 59 -0.81 -17.95 1.82
CA ALA A 59 0.30 -17.00 1.92
C ALA A 59 0.17 -16.12 3.17
N ALA A 60 -1.03 -15.60 3.45
CA ALA A 60 -1.31 -14.73 4.60
C ALA A 60 -1.05 -15.45 5.93
N GLN A 61 -1.39 -16.74 6.03
CA GLN A 61 -1.05 -17.55 7.21
C GLN A 61 0.47 -17.68 7.38
N LYS A 62 1.21 -17.92 6.30
CA LYS A 62 2.68 -18.01 6.35
C LYS A 62 3.33 -16.69 6.72
N VAL A 63 2.86 -15.59 6.14
CA VAL A 63 3.30 -14.24 6.49
C VAL A 63 3.02 -13.94 7.97
N ALA A 64 1.85 -14.32 8.49
CA ALA A 64 1.53 -14.16 9.91
C ALA A 64 2.47 -14.97 10.81
N MET A 65 2.81 -16.22 10.45
CA MET A 65 3.79 -17.02 11.19
C MET A 65 5.18 -16.37 11.18
N ILE A 66 5.64 -15.87 10.03
CA ILE A 66 6.92 -15.15 9.94
C ILE A 66 6.89 -13.88 10.80
N SER A 67 5.82 -13.09 10.73
CA SER A 67 5.66 -11.91 11.59
C SER A 67 5.75 -12.27 13.07
N GLN A 68 5.12 -13.37 13.49
CA GLN A 68 5.18 -13.85 14.87
C GLN A 68 6.60 -14.27 15.28
N GLU A 69 7.36 -14.92 14.38
CA GLU A 69 8.75 -15.32 14.62
C GLU A 69 9.70 -14.12 14.73
N TYR A 70 9.50 -13.09 13.90
CA TYR A 70 10.41 -11.94 13.83
C TYR A 70 10.11 -10.83 14.82
N THR A 71 8.88 -10.73 15.32
CA THR A 71 8.51 -9.75 16.37
C THR A 71 9.44 -9.79 17.59
N PRO A 72 9.71 -10.94 18.24
CA PRO A 72 10.63 -10.98 19.37
C PRO A 72 12.08 -10.69 18.96
N ARG A 73 12.49 -11.03 17.73
CA ARG A 73 13.84 -10.75 17.22
C ARG A 73 14.05 -9.24 17.03
N LEU A 74 13.04 -8.54 16.51
CA LEU A 74 13.04 -7.08 16.40
C LEU A 74 13.09 -6.40 17.77
N ASN A 75 12.27 -6.88 18.71
CA ASN A 75 12.26 -6.34 20.08
C ASN A 75 13.57 -6.59 20.84
N SER A 76 14.33 -7.62 20.47
CA SER A 76 15.62 -7.95 21.08
C SER A 76 16.80 -7.21 20.44
N ALA A 77 16.62 -6.62 19.26
CA ALA A 77 17.67 -5.87 18.57
C ALA A 77 17.86 -4.49 19.22
N THR A 78 19.06 -4.24 19.74
CA THR A 78 19.38 -3.06 20.58
C THR A 78 19.83 -1.83 19.80
N ASP A 79 20.26 -2.02 18.55
CA ASP A 79 20.82 -0.97 17.70
C ASP A 79 20.15 -0.96 16.32
N ALA A 80 20.21 0.21 15.67
CA ALA A 80 19.52 0.44 14.40
C ALA A 80 20.01 -0.49 13.28
N ALA A 81 21.29 -0.88 13.28
CA ALA A 81 21.84 -1.78 12.27
C ALA A 81 21.27 -3.19 12.43
N SER A 82 21.24 -3.70 13.66
CA SER A 82 20.63 -4.99 14.00
C SER A 82 19.12 -5.00 13.69
N GLN A 83 18.40 -3.93 14.01
CA GLN A 83 16.98 -3.79 13.68
C GLN A 83 16.75 -3.84 12.16
N GLN A 84 17.53 -3.09 11.39
CA GLN A 84 17.44 -3.09 9.93
C GLN A 84 17.73 -4.48 9.34
N GLN A 85 18.71 -5.21 9.88
CA GLN A 85 19.01 -6.56 9.42
C GLN A 85 17.85 -7.52 9.68
N VAL A 86 17.26 -7.48 10.88
CA VAL A 86 16.11 -8.32 11.22
C VAL A 86 14.89 -7.96 10.37
N HIS A 87 14.65 -6.67 10.10
CA HIS A 87 13.60 -6.22 9.17
C HIS A 87 13.81 -6.79 7.78
N LYS A 88 15.00 -6.61 7.19
CA LYS A 88 15.30 -7.12 5.84
C LYS A 88 15.10 -8.64 5.76
N GLU A 89 15.56 -9.38 6.77
CA GLU A 89 15.42 -10.83 6.81
C GLU A 89 13.95 -11.26 6.91
N ALA A 90 13.13 -10.53 7.67
CA ALA A 90 11.69 -10.76 7.74
C ALA A 90 11.03 -10.50 6.37
N ASP A 91 11.34 -9.36 5.74
CA ASP A 91 10.79 -8.97 4.44
C ASP A 91 11.13 -10.00 3.37
N ASP A 92 12.40 -10.43 3.28
CA ASP A 92 12.86 -11.44 2.33
C ASP A 92 12.08 -12.76 2.51
N LYS A 93 11.83 -13.18 3.76
CA LYS A 93 11.04 -14.39 4.05
C LYS A 93 9.56 -14.23 3.73
N MET A 94 8.97 -13.06 4.01
CA MET A 94 7.57 -12.79 3.69
C MET A 94 7.35 -12.80 2.17
N VAL A 95 8.23 -12.18 1.40
CA VAL A 95 8.20 -12.19 -0.07
C VAL A 95 8.33 -13.61 -0.61
N ASP A 96 9.29 -14.39 -0.11
CA ASP A 96 9.46 -15.79 -0.51
C ASP A 96 8.23 -16.65 -0.16
N ALA A 97 7.58 -16.43 0.99
CA ALA A 97 6.35 -17.12 1.35
C ALA A 97 5.21 -16.83 0.36
N VAL A 98 5.08 -15.58 -0.09
CA VAL A 98 4.09 -15.18 -1.11
C VAL A 98 4.39 -15.84 -2.45
N HIS A 99 5.64 -15.76 -2.92
CA HIS A 99 6.07 -16.35 -4.19
C HIS A 99 5.88 -17.88 -4.23
N ARG A 100 6.12 -18.58 -3.11
CA ARG A 100 5.93 -20.03 -3.02
C ARG A 100 4.48 -20.48 -3.16
N GLU A 101 3.52 -19.61 -2.84
CA GLU A 101 2.10 -19.87 -3.10
C GLU A 101 1.68 -19.56 -4.55
N GLY A 102 2.62 -19.12 -5.39
CA GLY A 102 2.37 -18.77 -6.78
C GLY A 102 1.65 -17.44 -6.95
N LEU A 103 1.84 -16.51 -6.00
CA LEU A 103 1.41 -15.12 -6.10
C LEU A 103 2.64 -14.23 -6.19
N THR A 104 2.55 -13.13 -6.93
CA THR A 104 3.47 -12.00 -6.77
C THR A 104 3.13 -11.19 -5.51
N VAL A 105 4.09 -10.41 -4.99
CA VAL A 105 3.85 -9.48 -3.88
C VAL A 105 2.71 -8.52 -4.19
N ASP A 106 2.65 -8.03 -5.43
CA ASP A 106 1.61 -7.11 -5.88
C ASP A 106 0.22 -7.77 -5.92
N GLU A 107 0.12 -9.01 -6.42
CA GLU A 107 -1.14 -9.76 -6.37
C GLU A 107 -1.60 -10.02 -4.95
N PHE A 108 -0.68 -10.42 -4.06
CA PHE A 108 -0.97 -10.61 -2.64
C PHE A 108 -1.53 -9.34 -1.99
N ASN A 109 -0.88 -8.20 -2.21
CA ASN A 109 -1.32 -6.91 -1.68
C ASN A 109 -2.66 -6.47 -2.27
N GLY A 110 -2.85 -6.63 -3.60
CA GLY A 110 -4.10 -6.30 -4.27
C GLY A 110 -5.29 -7.14 -3.78
N ILE A 111 -5.08 -8.44 -3.57
CA ILE A 111 -6.09 -9.33 -2.99
C ILE A 111 -6.36 -8.95 -1.53
N GLY A 112 -5.32 -8.63 -0.75
CA GLY A 112 -5.46 -8.15 0.63
C GLY A 112 -6.36 -6.92 0.71
N GLN A 113 -6.09 -5.89 -0.10
CA GLN A 113 -6.90 -4.68 -0.20
C GLN A 113 -8.35 -5.00 -0.61
N ALA A 114 -8.54 -5.87 -1.60
CA ALA A 114 -9.87 -6.30 -2.02
C ALA A 114 -10.64 -7.02 -0.91
N VAL A 115 -9.96 -7.89 -0.14
CA VAL A 115 -10.52 -8.60 1.01
C VAL A 115 -10.94 -7.62 2.10
N GLU A 116 -10.11 -6.63 2.42
CA GLU A 116 -10.43 -5.60 3.43
C GLU A 116 -11.63 -4.73 3.03
N GLN A 117 -11.77 -4.42 1.74
CA GLN A 117 -12.82 -3.54 1.22
C GLN A 117 -14.16 -4.26 0.95
N ASN A 118 -14.16 -5.59 0.84
CA ASN A 118 -15.34 -6.37 0.48
C ASN A 118 -15.72 -7.41 1.56
N PRO A 119 -16.77 -7.17 2.35
CA PRO A 119 -17.19 -8.07 3.44
C PRO A 119 -17.52 -9.50 2.98
N SER A 120 -18.09 -9.67 1.79
CA SER A 120 -18.41 -10.99 1.24
C SER A 120 -17.14 -11.75 0.83
N LEU A 121 -16.14 -11.04 0.28
CA LEU A 121 -14.85 -11.63 -0.03
C LEU A 121 -14.08 -12.00 1.25
N ALA A 122 -14.11 -11.14 2.27
CA ALA A 122 -13.53 -11.43 3.57
C ALA A 122 -14.18 -12.67 4.24
N GLN A 123 -15.49 -12.83 4.10
CA GLN A 123 -16.17 -14.02 4.61
C GLN A 123 -15.68 -15.28 3.89
N ARG A 124 -15.58 -15.26 2.57
CA ARG A 124 -15.03 -16.38 1.78
C ARG A 124 -13.59 -16.72 2.18
N ALA A 125 -12.74 -15.71 2.37
CA ALA A 125 -11.37 -15.89 2.83
C ALA A 125 -11.32 -16.59 4.20
N ARG A 126 -12.16 -16.15 5.15
CA ARG A 126 -12.28 -16.79 6.47
C ARG A 126 -12.78 -18.22 6.38
N ASP A 127 -13.74 -18.50 5.50
CA ASP A 127 -14.27 -19.85 5.31
C ASP A 127 -13.23 -20.81 4.71
N MET A 128 -12.33 -20.31 3.85
CA MET A 128 -11.19 -21.08 3.33
C MET A 128 -10.06 -21.29 4.34
N ALA A 129 -10.00 -20.48 5.41
CA ALA A 129 -8.98 -20.56 6.44
C ALA A 129 -9.33 -21.53 7.60
N LYS A 130 -10.54 -22.10 7.58
CA LYS A 130 -11.01 -23.11 8.55
C LYS A 130 -10.50 -24.50 8.19
#